data_AF-A0A6A5A468-F1
#
_entry.id   AF-A0A6A5A468-F1
#
_cell.length_a   1.000
_cell.length_b   1.000
_cell.length_c   1.000
_cell.angle_alpha   90.00
_cell.angle_beta   90.00
_cell.angle_gamma   90.00
#
_symmetry.space_group_name_H-M   'P 1'
#
loop_
_entity.id
_entity.type
_entity.pdbx_description
1 polymer ?
#
loop_
_entity_poly.entity_id
_entity_poly.type
_entity_poly.pdbx_seq_one_letter_code
_entity_poly.pdbx_strand_id
1 'polypeptide(L)'
;SQLFSGLMNIITIYCLVGDDLRVVVATKSMDIGFYVVAFIFFCLFCVEFLLSCFAKPLYIGSFYFYLDIVATISLIPDIGFIWDLIVGSDTRNVAALSAGKTGRIVRVVRIVRLIRIVKLIKWRHNEEQKQQVAESKTGGRLAEMTTRRVVMIVIFLCFVLPAFDGGYNDPINSFETKGFESLHVFNFQPMPCVEFIGMLNIWVTRTTNDLMYLRMSTIPFDTTTQWLSKVRFSSLDLKVANLTSDPTTGWSPAKMHLSEDDVLLNYRVTDLRVIRVTGCYSTEVNPVASANGNCTSVAYFDIQDDIKAAAKASMIKSVFVMFVLIASSISFVRVARKIVLDPIERMMATVHRLELNPLAKHTTVEQDDQKLAKEQGFETALLESTLEKISALMQVGFGAAGADIIGKNMGAGE
;
A
#
# COMPACT_ATOMS: atom_id res chain seq x y z
N SER A 1 10.80 -16.84 -20.20
CA SER A 1 11.38 -17.93 -19.38
C SER A 1 10.66 -18.00 -18.05
N GLN A 2 10.28 -19.19 -17.57
CA GLN A 2 9.63 -19.36 -16.26
C GLN A 2 10.51 -18.86 -15.12
N LEU A 3 11.83 -18.98 -15.25
CA LEU A 3 12.81 -18.57 -14.24
C LEU A 3 12.84 -17.03 -14.04
N PHE A 4 12.78 -16.28 -15.15
CA PHE A 4 12.66 -14.81 -15.10
C PHE A 4 11.35 -14.36 -14.44
N SER A 5 10.24 -15.04 -14.77
CA SER A 5 8.93 -14.73 -14.17
C SER A 5 8.90 -15.02 -12.67
N GLY A 6 9.49 -16.14 -12.23
CA GLY A 6 9.58 -16.48 -10.80
C GLY A 6 10.42 -15.46 -10.03
N LEU A 7 11.55 -15.03 -10.60
CA LEU A 7 12.41 -14.01 -10.01
C LEU A 7 11.69 -12.67 -9.86
N MET A 8 10.97 -12.20 -10.89
CA MET A 8 10.19 -10.95 -10.82
C MET A 8 9.06 -11.01 -9.78
N ASN A 9 8.45 -12.17 -9.56
CA ASN A 9 7.43 -12.34 -8.52
C ASN A 9 8.03 -12.21 -7.11
N ILE A 10 9.19 -12.82 -6.86
CA ILE A 10 9.89 -12.68 -5.57
C ILE A 10 10.26 -11.22 -5.31
N ILE A 11 10.77 -10.53 -6.34
CA ILE A 11 11.09 -9.10 -6.26
C ILE A 11 9.83 -8.27 -5.96
N THR A 12 8.70 -8.61 -6.59
CA THR A 12 7.42 -7.92 -6.36
C THR A 12 6.96 -8.07 -4.91
N ILE A 13 7.09 -9.28 -4.33
CA ILE A 13 6.77 -9.53 -2.91
C ILE A 13 7.69 -8.73 -2.00
N TYR A 14 9.00 -8.71 -2.29
CA TYR A 14 9.92 -7.87 -1.53
C TYR A 14 9.52 -6.39 -1.64
N CYS A 15 9.23 -5.88 -2.83
CA CYS A 15 8.85 -4.48 -3.02
C CYS A 15 7.54 -4.11 -2.30
N LEU A 16 6.69 -5.08 -1.96
CA LEU A 16 5.48 -4.84 -1.18
C LEU A 16 5.81 -4.56 0.30
N VAL A 17 6.84 -5.22 0.85
CA VAL A 17 7.14 -5.24 2.31
C VAL A 17 8.45 -4.52 2.66
N GLY A 18 9.35 -4.34 1.69
CA GLY A 18 10.76 -4.01 1.91
C GLY A 18 11.00 -2.69 2.63
N ASP A 19 10.23 -1.64 2.32
CA ASP A 19 10.36 -0.35 3.01
C ASP A 19 9.82 -0.39 4.45
N ASP A 20 8.71 -1.09 4.69
CA ASP A 20 8.20 -1.28 6.06
C ASP A 20 9.18 -2.14 6.89
N LEU A 21 9.80 -3.15 6.26
CA LEU A 21 10.85 -3.96 6.88
C LEU A 21 12.09 -3.13 7.24
N ARG A 22 12.52 -2.22 6.36
CA ARG A 22 13.61 -1.27 6.61
C ARG A 22 13.32 -0.42 7.84
N VAL A 23 12.10 0.12 7.96
CA VAL A 23 11.70 0.95 9.11
C VAL A 23 11.73 0.15 10.42
N VAL A 24 11.30 -1.11 10.41
CA VAL A 24 11.20 -1.95 11.61
C VAL A 24 12.56 -2.50 12.06
N VAL A 25 13.40 -2.94 11.13
CA VAL A 25 14.62 -3.71 11.44
C VAL A 25 15.89 -2.90 11.27
N ALA A 26 15.95 -2.02 10.28
CA ALA A 26 17.19 -1.36 9.92
C ALA A 26 17.45 -0.13 10.82
N THR A 27 18.70 0.05 11.21
CA THR A 27 19.21 1.32 11.72
C THR A 27 19.46 2.28 10.57
N LYS A 28 19.60 3.57 10.87
CA LYS A 28 19.78 4.61 9.85
C LYS A 28 20.98 4.37 8.92
N SER A 29 22.10 3.88 9.44
CA SER A 29 23.29 3.61 8.63
C SER A 29 23.07 2.57 7.55
N MET A 30 22.12 1.65 7.75
CA MET A 30 21.78 0.59 6.81
C MET A 30 20.82 1.06 5.71
N ASP A 31 20.20 2.24 5.83
CA ASP A 31 19.19 2.73 4.88
C ASP A 31 19.74 2.81 3.45
N ILE A 32 20.99 3.22 3.29
CA ILE A 32 21.62 3.33 1.97
C ILE A 32 21.63 1.98 1.24
N GLY A 33 21.86 0.88 1.96
CA GLY A 33 21.83 -0.47 1.38
C GLY A 33 20.44 -0.84 0.89
N PHE A 34 19.39 -0.56 1.67
CA PHE A 34 18.01 -0.79 1.27
C PHE A 34 17.61 0.07 0.06
N TYR A 35 18.04 1.33 -0.01
CA TYR A 35 17.76 2.19 -1.16
C TYR A 35 18.46 1.72 -2.42
N VAL A 36 19.70 1.22 -2.34
CA VAL A 36 20.41 0.64 -3.48
C VAL A 36 19.69 -0.61 -3.99
N VAL A 37 19.25 -1.50 -3.08
CA VAL A 37 18.47 -2.69 -3.46
C VAL A 37 17.15 -2.30 -4.12
N ALA A 38 16.43 -1.33 -3.56
CA ALA A 38 15.19 -0.81 -4.14
C ALA A 38 15.41 -0.21 -5.54
N PHE A 39 16.52 0.50 -5.75
CA PHE A 39 16.90 1.04 -7.05
C PHE A 39 17.20 -0.05 -8.09
N ILE A 40 17.90 -1.12 -7.69
CA ILE A 40 18.13 -2.28 -8.58
C ILE A 40 16.79 -2.89 -9.00
N PHE A 41 15.85 -3.05 -8.08
CA PHE A 41 14.52 -3.57 -8.40
C PHE A 41 13.74 -2.63 -9.32
N PHE A 42 13.82 -1.31 -9.10
CA PHE A 42 13.24 -0.33 -10.01
C PHE A 42 13.79 -0.47 -11.44
N CYS A 43 15.11 -0.63 -11.60
CA CYS A 43 15.72 -0.87 -12.91
C CYS A 43 15.23 -2.18 -13.56
N LEU A 44 15.14 -3.27 -12.80
CA LEU A 44 14.61 -4.55 -13.31
C LEU A 44 13.15 -4.43 -13.75
N PHE A 45 12.33 -3.68 -13.01
CA PHE A 45 10.95 -3.40 -13.38
C PHE A 45 10.84 -2.52 -14.63
N CYS A 46 11.73 -1.54 -14.80
CA CYS A 46 11.79 -0.74 -16.02
C CYS A 46 12.18 -1.60 -17.23
N VAL A 47 13.15 -2.49 -17.08
CA VAL A 47 13.54 -3.44 -18.14
C VAL A 47 12.39 -4.38 -18.48
N GLU A 48 11.70 -4.95 -17.49
CA GLU A 48 10.51 -5.77 -17.70
C GLU A 48 9.42 -5.02 -18.48
N PHE A 49 9.17 -3.76 -18.11
CA PHE A 49 8.19 -2.90 -18.76
C PHE A 49 8.57 -2.59 -20.21
N LEU A 50 9.82 -2.22 -20.48
CA LEU A 50 10.32 -1.93 -21.83
C LEU A 50 10.28 -3.19 -22.71
N LEU A 51 10.76 -4.33 -22.20
CA LEU A 51 10.68 -5.60 -22.90
C LEU A 51 9.23 -5.99 -23.20
N SER A 52 8.29 -5.71 -22.28
CA SER A 52 6.87 -5.95 -22.51
C SER A 52 6.29 -5.04 -23.60
N CYS A 53 6.77 -3.81 -23.72
CA CYS A 53 6.38 -2.89 -24.79
C CYS A 53 6.88 -3.36 -26.17
N PHE A 54 8.09 -3.91 -26.25
CA PHE A 54 8.66 -4.37 -27.52
C PHE A 54 8.19 -5.76 -27.94
N ALA A 55 8.05 -6.70 -26.99
CA ALA A 55 7.81 -8.10 -27.32
C ALA A 55 6.33 -8.46 -27.53
N LYS A 56 5.40 -7.69 -26.97
CA LYS A 56 3.97 -8.01 -27.04
C LYS A 56 3.24 -7.07 -28.01
N PRO A 57 2.78 -7.57 -29.18
CA PRO A 57 1.95 -6.76 -30.07
C PRO A 57 0.64 -6.39 -29.36
N LEU A 58 0.15 -5.15 -29.57
CA LEU A 58 -1.02 -4.57 -28.88
C LEU A 58 -0.90 -4.40 -27.36
N TYR A 59 0.29 -4.47 -26.77
CA TYR A 59 0.45 -4.15 -25.35
C TYR A 59 0.32 -2.65 -25.06
N ILE A 60 0.84 -1.79 -25.95
CA ILE A 60 0.75 -0.33 -25.82
C ILE A 60 -0.73 0.09 -25.86
N GLY A 61 -1.19 0.80 -24.84
CA GLY A 61 -2.60 1.21 -24.69
C GLY A 61 -3.51 0.13 -24.08
N SER A 62 -2.99 -1.07 -23.78
CA SER A 62 -3.74 -2.10 -23.07
C SER A 62 -3.91 -1.75 -21.58
N PHE A 63 -4.89 -2.37 -20.93
CA PHE A 63 -5.09 -2.24 -19.49
C PHE A 63 -3.84 -2.60 -18.68
N TYR A 64 -3.13 -3.65 -19.09
CA TYR A 64 -1.93 -4.12 -18.41
C TYR A 64 -0.73 -3.18 -18.55
N PHE A 65 -0.67 -2.38 -19.62
CA PHE A 65 0.35 -1.34 -19.80
C PHE A 65 0.22 -0.25 -18.74
N TYR A 66 -0.98 0.27 -18.52
CA TYR A 66 -1.22 1.28 -17.49
C TYR A 66 -0.91 0.75 -16.08
N LEU A 67 -1.25 -0.51 -15.79
CA LEU A 67 -0.93 -1.11 -14.50
C LEU A 67 0.57 -1.26 -14.26
N ASP A 68 1.32 -1.68 -15.27
CA ASP A 68 2.77 -1.84 -15.12
C ASP A 68 3.47 -0.48 -14.96
N ILE A 69 2.98 0.59 -15.61
CA ILE A 69 3.46 1.97 -15.41
C ILE A 69 3.18 2.46 -13.98
N VAL A 70 1.96 2.30 -13.49
CA VAL A 70 1.61 2.75 -12.14
C VAL A 70 2.43 1.98 -11.10
N ALA A 71 2.64 0.68 -11.32
CA ALA A 71 3.49 -0.13 -10.45
C ALA A 71 4.96 0.32 -10.47
N THR A 72 5.55 0.63 -11.63
CA THR A 72 6.95 1.10 -11.70
C THR A 72 7.13 2.49 -11.10
N ILE A 73 6.23 3.43 -11.39
CA ILE A 73 6.28 4.79 -10.82
C ILE A 73 6.12 4.75 -9.30
N SER A 74 5.31 3.83 -8.77
CA SER A 74 5.11 3.72 -7.33
C SER A 74 6.39 3.41 -6.54
N LEU A 75 7.44 2.86 -7.16
CA LEU A 75 8.73 2.52 -6.51
C LEU A 75 9.61 3.75 -6.27
N ILE A 76 9.37 4.83 -7.00
CA ILE A 76 10.21 6.04 -6.96
C ILE A 76 10.34 6.61 -5.54
N PRO A 77 9.27 6.76 -4.74
CA PRO A 77 9.39 7.37 -3.41
C PRO A 77 9.98 6.41 -2.36
N ASP A 78 10.14 5.13 -2.68
CA ASP A 78 10.76 4.13 -1.81
C ASP A 78 12.29 4.28 -1.84
N ILE A 79 12.80 5.00 -2.84
CA ILE A 79 14.23 5.21 -3.09
C ILE A 79 14.60 6.58 -2.53
N GLY A 80 15.16 6.60 -1.32
CA GLY A 80 15.41 7.82 -0.55
C GLY A 80 16.17 8.90 -1.34
N PHE A 81 17.27 8.54 -2.01
CA PHE A 81 18.07 9.53 -2.75
C PHE A 81 17.36 10.10 -4.00
N ILE A 82 16.45 9.35 -4.63
CA ILE A 82 15.63 9.88 -5.75
C ILE A 82 14.53 10.77 -5.18
N TRP A 83 13.90 10.33 -4.09
CA TRP A 83 12.85 11.07 -3.43
C TRP A 83 13.33 12.41 -2.88
N ASP A 84 14.49 12.42 -2.23
CA ASP A 84 15.11 13.63 -1.67
C ASP A 84 15.50 14.62 -2.78
N LEU A 85 15.91 14.12 -3.97
CA LEU A 85 16.15 14.96 -5.14
C LEU A 85 14.87 15.61 -5.69
N ILE A 86 13.76 14.87 -5.72
CA ILE A 86 12.47 15.36 -6.22
C ILE A 86 11.85 16.39 -5.27
N VAL A 87 11.92 16.14 -3.96
CA VAL A 87 11.33 17.00 -2.93
C VAL A 87 12.23 18.21 -2.60
N GLY A 88 13.50 18.14 -2.99
CA GLY A 88 14.52 19.15 -2.69
C GLY A 88 15.25 18.82 -1.39
N SER A 89 16.59 18.83 -1.44
CA SER A 89 17.48 18.38 -0.36
C SER A 89 17.58 19.33 0.84
N ASP A 90 16.82 20.43 0.90
CA ASP A 90 16.81 21.32 2.06
C ASP A 90 16.05 20.65 3.21
N THR A 91 16.72 19.70 3.88
CA THR A 91 16.27 19.00 5.09
C THR A 91 15.70 19.95 6.15
N ARG A 92 16.21 21.19 6.20
CA ARG A 92 15.76 22.28 7.08
C ARG A 92 14.36 22.81 6.74
N ASN A 93 13.99 22.84 5.47
CA ASN A 93 12.64 23.20 4.99
C ASN A 93 11.72 21.96 4.90
N VAL A 94 12.28 20.78 4.61
CA VAL A 94 11.52 19.52 4.52
C VAL A 94 11.00 19.07 5.89
N ALA A 95 11.73 19.33 6.98
CA ALA A 95 11.24 19.14 8.35
C ALA A 95 10.12 20.14 8.76
N ALA A 96 10.00 21.27 8.07
CA ALA A 96 8.85 22.19 8.22
C ALA A 96 7.68 21.81 7.28
N LEU A 97 7.97 21.17 6.14
CA LEU A 97 6.99 20.60 5.20
C LEU A 97 6.43 19.24 5.65
N SER A 98 7.12 18.53 6.54
CA SER A 98 6.67 17.28 7.16
C SER A 98 5.47 17.48 8.10
N ALA A 99 5.23 18.69 8.59
CA ALA A 99 4.11 19.03 9.46
C ALA A 99 2.73 19.08 8.75
N GLY A 100 2.63 18.88 7.42
CA GLY A 100 1.30 18.84 6.81
C GLY A 100 1.15 18.46 5.33
N LYS A 101 2.20 18.46 4.50
CA LYS A 101 2.05 18.12 3.07
C LYS A 101 2.86 16.91 2.64
N THR A 102 4.09 16.76 3.11
CA THR A 102 4.98 15.66 2.69
C THR A 102 4.62 14.33 3.37
N GLY A 103 4.22 14.33 4.65
CA GLY A 103 3.74 13.12 5.34
C GLY A 103 2.50 12.50 4.68
N ARG A 104 1.61 13.34 4.13
CA ARG A 104 0.42 12.91 3.36
C ARG A 104 0.83 12.12 2.12
N ILE A 105 1.80 12.66 1.38
CA ILE A 105 2.29 12.05 0.15
C ILE A 105 2.97 10.70 0.44
N VAL A 106 3.79 10.61 1.47
CA VAL A 106 4.45 9.33 1.86
C VAL A 106 3.42 8.26 2.25
N ARG A 107 2.33 8.63 2.94
CA ARG A 107 1.22 7.70 3.25
C ARG A 107 0.42 7.28 2.02
N VAL A 108 0.08 8.23 1.13
CA VAL A 108 -0.58 7.94 -0.16
C VAL A 108 0.29 6.99 -0.98
N VAL A 109 1.59 7.24 -1.04
CA VAL A 109 2.52 6.38 -1.78
C VAL A 109 2.49 4.96 -1.21
N ARG A 110 2.57 4.78 0.12
CA ARG A 110 2.44 3.45 0.76
C ARG A 110 1.17 2.70 0.32
N ILE A 111 0.04 3.39 0.17
CA ILE A 111 -1.21 2.80 -0.32
C ILE A 111 -1.13 2.46 -1.82
N VAL A 112 -0.54 3.35 -2.62
CA VAL A 112 -0.31 3.13 -4.05
C VAL A 112 0.60 1.91 -4.29
N ARG A 113 1.47 1.54 -3.34
CA ARG A 113 2.26 0.28 -3.40
C ARG A 113 1.37 -0.98 -3.39
N LEU A 114 0.16 -0.95 -2.82
CA LEU A 114 -0.78 -2.09 -2.87
C LEU A 114 -1.21 -2.41 -4.31
N ILE A 115 -1.17 -1.44 -5.23
CA ILE A 115 -1.46 -1.65 -6.66
C ILE A 115 -0.47 -2.65 -7.28
N ARG A 116 0.75 -2.79 -6.73
CA ARG A 116 1.74 -3.77 -7.19
C ARG A 116 1.25 -5.21 -7.05
N ILE A 117 0.30 -5.48 -6.16
CA ILE A 117 -0.30 -6.82 -5.99
C ILE A 117 -0.96 -7.34 -7.27
N VAL A 118 -1.39 -6.41 -8.12
CA VAL A 118 -2.00 -6.71 -9.40
C VAL A 118 -1.02 -7.38 -10.36
N LYS A 119 0.28 -7.10 -10.25
CA LYS A 119 1.31 -7.85 -11.02
C LYS A 119 1.33 -9.32 -10.64
N LEU A 120 1.16 -9.64 -9.35
CA LEU A 120 1.11 -11.02 -8.86
C LEU A 120 -0.17 -11.74 -9.31
N ILE A 121 -1.30 -11.02 -9.37
CA ILE A 121 -2.56 -11.52 -9.95
C ILE A 121 -2.41 -11.78 -11.45
N LYS A 122 -1.77 -10.86 -12.19
CA LYS A 122 -1.50 -11.00 -13.64
C LYS A 122 -0.64 -12.24 -13.94
N TRP A 123 0.31 -12.57 -13.08
CA TRP A 123 1.10 -13.80 -13.23
C TRP A 123 0.25 -15.07 -13.13
N ARG A 124 -0.58 -15.18 -12.07
CA ARG A 124 -1.48 -16.33 -11.90
C ARG A 124 -2.42 -16.49 -13.11
N HIS A 125 -2.98 -15.38 -13.60
CA HIS A 125 -3.88 -15.41 -14.75
C HIS A 125 -3.16 -15.81 -16.05
N ASN A 126 -1.88 -15.46 -16.23
CA ASN A 126 -1.10 -15.89 -17.39
C ASN A 126 -0.79 -17.40 -17.38
N GLU A 127 -0.55 -17.98 -16.20
CA GLU A 127 -0.41 -19.44 -16.03
C GLU A 127 -1.75 -20.15 -16.28
N GLU A 128 -2.84 -19.63 -15.72
CA GLU A 128 -4.19 -20.17 -15.96
C GLU A 128 -4.64 -20.00 -17.43
N GLN A 129 -4.30 -18.90 -18.11
CA GLN A 129 -4.55 -18.72 -19.56
C GLN A 129 -3.76 -19.70 -20.41
N LYS A 130 -2.50 -20.00 -20.06
CA LYS A 130 -1.72 -21.04 -20.76
C LYS A 130 -2.39 -22.41 -20.67
N GLN A 131 -3.12 -22.67 -19.59
CA GLN A 131 -3.85 -23.91 -19.37
C GLN A 131 -5.27 -23.87 -19.95
N GLN A 132 -5.89 -22.69 -20.07
CA GLN A 132 -7.25 -22.48 -20.61
C GLN A 132 -7.30 -22.35 -22.14
N VAL A 133 -6.18 -22.00 -22.81
CA VAL A 133 -6.12 -21.92 -24.30
C VAL A 133 -6.31 -23.30 -24.97
N ALA A 134 -6.38 -24.39 -24.19
CA ALA A 134 -6.74 -25.69 -24.73
C ALA A 134 -8.24 -25.83 -25.08
N GLU A 135 -9.21 -25.19 -24.41
CA GLU A 135 -10.62 -25.69 -24.52
C GLU A 135 -11.78 -24.67 -24.66
N SER A 136 -11.68 -23.34 -24.47
CA SER A 136 -12.76 -22.41 -24.91
C SER A 136 -12.38 -20.92 -24.99
N LYS A 137 -12.53 -20.30 -26.19
CA LYS A 137 -12.22 -18.88 -26.46
C LYS A 137 -13.17 -17.88 -25.77
N THR A 138 -14.41 -18.26 -25.48
CA THR A 138 -15.43 -17.36 -24.91
C THR A 138 -15.40 -17.34 -23.39
N GLY A 139 -15.14 -18.49 -22.79
CA GLY A 139 -15.07 -18.68 -21.35
C GLY A 139 -13.92 -17.93 -20.66
N GLY A 140 -12.71 -18.07 -21.21
CA GLY A 140 -11.53 -17.36 -20.70
C GLY A 140 -11.67 -15.83 -20.76
N ARG A 141 -12.32 -15.30 -21.81
CA ARG A 141 -12.59 -13.86 -21.95
C ARG A 141 -13.58 -13.34 -20.92
N LEU A 142 -14.60 -14.13 -20.55
CA LEU A 142 -15.57 -13.74 -19.54
C LEU A 142 -14.91 -13.67 -18.15
N ALA A 143 -14.11 -14.69 -17.80
CA ALA A 143 -13.34 -14.73 -16.57
C ALA A 143 -12.33 -13.56 -16.49
N GLU A 144 -11.65 -13.25 -17.59
CA GLU A 144 -10.73 -12.10 -17.71
C GLU A 144 -11.45 -10.75 -17.49
N MET A 145 -12.65 -10.56 -18.05
CA MET A 145 -13.42 -9.33 -17.85
C MET A 145 -13.87 -9.16 -16.39
N THR A 146 -14.28 -10.24 -15.74
CA THR A 146 -14.73 -10.20 -14.35
C THR A 146 -13.59 -9.99 -13.36
N THR A 147 -12.44 -10.64 -13.56
CA THR A 147 -11.25 -10.43 -12.70
C THR A 147 -10.72 -9.00 -12.83
N ARG A 148 -10.74 -8.42 -14.05
CA ARG A 148 -10.44 -7.00 -14.27
C ARG A 148 -11.35 -6.07 -13.46
N ARG A 149 -12.66 -6.33 -13.44
CA ARG A 149 -13.62 -5.54 -12.64
C ARG A 149 -13.37 -5.66 -11.14
N VAL A 150 -13.10 -6.87 -10.65
CA VAL A 150 -12.79 -7.11 -9.23
C VAL A 150 -11.53 -6.36 -8.82
N VAL A 151 -10.45 -6.45 -9.62
CA VAL A 151 -9.20 -5.71 -9.35
C VAL A 151 -9.43 -4.21 -9.31
N MET A 152 -10.23 -3.65 -10.23
CA MET A 152 -10.54 -2.22 -10.23
C MET A 152 -11.34 -1.78 -9.00
N ILE A 153 -12.31 -2.58 -8.56
CA ILE A 153 -13.10 -2.30 -7.34
C ILE A 153 -12.20 -2.36 -6.11
N VAL A 154 -11.27 -3.32 -6.06
CA VAL A 154 -10.31 -3.45 -4.96
C VAL A 154 -9.36 -2.26 -4.91
N ILE A 155 -8.78 -1.86 -6.04
CA ILE A 155 -7.91 -0.67 -6.11
C ILE A 155 -8.69 0.57 -5.67
N PHE A 156 -9.93 0.70 -6.14
CA PHE A 156 -10.83 1.80 -5.76
C PHE A 156 -11.08 1.80 -4.25
N LEU A 157 -11.44 0.65 -3.65
CA LEU A 157 -11.66 0.51 -2.22
C LEU A 157 -10.40 0.84 -1.41
N CYS A 158 -9.22 0.38 -1.86
CA CYS A 158 -7.94 0.71 -1.22
C CYS A 158 -7.64 2.22 -1.25
N PHE A 159 -8.10 2.94 -2.28
CA PHE A 159 -7.99 4.41 -2.34
C PHE A 159 -9.01 5.13 -1.46
N VAL A 160 -10.21 4.55 -1.33
CA VAL A 160 -11.34 5.15 -0.64
C VAL A 160 -11.26 4.99 0.87
N LEU A 161 -10.82 3.83 1.37
CA LEU A 161 -10.71 3.56 2.81
C LEU A 161 -9.86 4.61 3.59
N PRO A 162 -8.67 5.01 3.12
CA PRO A 162 -7.87 6.06 3.76
C PRO A 162 -8.54 7.44 3.80
N ALA A 163 -9.43 7.73 2.84
CA ALA A 163 -10.20 8.97 2.86
C ALA A 163 -11.25 8.98 3.98
N PHE A 164 -11.75 7.79 4.37
CA PHE A 164 -12.73 7.62 5.44
C PHE A 164 -12.11 7.41 6.83
N ASP A 165 -10.88 6.88 6.93
CA ASP A 165 -10.18 6.56 8.19
C ASP A 165 -9.56 7.80 8.90
N GLY A 166 -10.23 8.96 8.82
CA GLY A 166 -9.76 10.21 9.44
C GLY A 166 -8.87 11.09 8.56
N GLY A 167 -8.69 10.72 7.29
CA GLY A 167 -7.97 11.50 6.28
C GLY A 167 -6.45 11.46 6.42
N TYR A 168 -5.76 12.19 5.54
CA TYR A 168 -4.29 12.16 5.43
C TYR A 168 -3.56 12.94 6.53
N ASN A 169 -4.26 13.51 7.51
CA ASN A 169 -3.64 14.38 8.50
C ASN A 169 -3.00 13.57 9.62
N ASP A 170 -1.78 13.94 9.99
CA ASP A 170 -1.25 13.53 11.28
C ASP A 170 -2.15 14.07 12.39
N PRO A 171 -2.46 13.27 13.43
CA PRO A 171 -3.06 13.82 14.63
C PRO A 171 -2.05 14.81 15.22
N ILE A 172 -2.24 16.09 14.91
CA ILE A 172 -1.38 17.16 15.44
C ILE A 172 -1.63 17.17 16.95
N ASN A 173 -0.58 16.91 17.73
CA ASN A 173 -0.65 17.09 19.17
C ASN A 173 -0.79 18.59 19.44
N SER A 174 -2.05 19.02 19.62
CA SER A 174 -2.39 20.44 19.77
C SER A 174 -1.75 21.02 21.02
N PHE A 175 -1.60 20.23 22.09
CA PHE A 175 -0.90 20.65 23.30
C PHE A 175 0.56 20.98 23.01
N GLU A 176 1.29 20.09 22.34
CA GLU A 176 2.70 20.33 22.03
C GLU A 176 2.87 21.51 21.09
N THR A 177 2.04 21.59 20.04
CA THR A 177 2.15 22.63 19.00
C THR A 177 1.76 24.01 19.54
N LYS A 178 0.59 24.14 20.18
CA LYS A 178 0.11 25.41 20.74
C LYS A 178 0.89 25.81 21.98
N GLY A 179 1.31 24.84 22.79
CA GLY A 179 2.20 25.09 23.93
C GLY A 179 3.55 25.63 23.48
N PHE A 180 4.14 25.06 22.43
CA PHE A 180 5.41 25.53 21.89
C PHE A 180 5.28 26.89 21.18
N GLU A 181 4.17 27.15 20.48
CA GLU A 181 3.85 28.47 19.94
C GLU A 181 3.81 29.53 21.04
N SER A 182 3.20 29.21 22.18
CA SER A 182 3.16 30.10 23.34
C SER A 182 4.55 30.32 23.93
N LEU A 183 5.37 29.27 24.07
CA LEU A 183 6.77 29.40 24.52
C LEU A 183 7.61 30.27 23.58
N HIS A 184 7.44 30.12 22.28
CA HIS A 184 8.15 30.92 21.28
C HIS A 184 7.84 32.42 21.41
N VAL A 185 6.58 32.76 21.67
CA VAL A 185 6.14 34.15 21.90
C VAL A 185 6.74 34.71 23.20
N PHE A 186 6.63 33.98 24.31
CA PHE A 186 7.15 34.42 25.62
C PHE A 186 8.69 34.47 25.67
N ASN A 187 9.38 33.74 24.80
CA ASN A 187 10.83 33.79 24.67
C ASN A 187 11.37 35.20 24.30
N PHE A 188 10.53 36.11 23.78
CA PHE A 188 10.92 37.51 23.50
C PHE A 188 10.81 38.45 24.71
N GLN A 189 10.33 37.95 25.85
CA GLN A 189 10.28 38.71 27.10
C GLN A 189 11.68 38.89 27.71
N PRO A 190 11.92 39.95 28.48
CA PRO A 190 13.16 40.11 29.22
C PRO A 190 13.38 38.94 30.19
N MET A 191 14.55 38.30 30.14
CA MET A 191 14.90 37.16 30.99
C MET A 191 15.65 37.59 32.26
N PRO A 192 15.50 36.85 33.39
CA PRO A 192 14.72 35.61 33.56
C PRO A 192 13.22 35.87 33.79
N CYS A 193 12.38 35.27 32.95
CA CYS A 193 10.92 35.29 33.10
C CYS A 193 10.46 34.01 33.83
N VAL A 194 9.87 34.17 35.02
CA VAL A 194 9.41 33.04 35.86
C VAL A 194 8.26 32.31 35.18
N GLU A 195 7.39 33.06 34.51
CA GLU A 195 6.26 32.55 33.74
C GLU A 195 6.73 31.66 32.59
N PHE A 196 7.76 32.09 31.86
CA PHE A 196 8.37 31.28 30.79
C PHE A 196 8.91 29.96 31.33
N ILE A 197 9.66 29.99 32.45
CA ILE A 197 10.23 28.78 33.06
C ILE A 197 9.10 27.85 33.54
N GLY A 198 8.04 28.40 34.14
CA GLY A 198 6.86 27.65 34.55
C GLY A 198 6.16 26.97 33.37
N MET A 199 5.93 27.70 32.28
CA MET A 199 5.35 27.15 31.05
C MET A 199 6.24 26.08 30.42
N LEU A 200 7.56 26.29 30.40
CA LEU A 200 8.51 25.31 29.87
C LEU A 200 8.44 24.01 30.67
N ASN A 201 8.42 24.10 32.00
CA ASN A 201 8.28 22.93 32.87
C ASN A 201 6.96 22.18 32.62
N ILE A 202 5.83 22.88 32.51
CA ILE A 202 4.52 22.25 32.24
C ILE A 202 4.51 21.60 30.86
N TRP A 203 5.09 22.26 29.86
CA TRP A 203 5.15 21.74 28.50
C TRP A 203 5.99 20.46 28.43
N VAL A 204 7.20 20.46 28.99
CA VAL A 204 8.10 19.28 28.99
C VAL A 204 7.55 18.12 29.82
N THR A 205 6.88 18.40 30.95
CA THR A 205 6.32 17.33 31.80
C THR A 205 5.04 16.70 31.27
N ARG A 206 4.42 17.31 30.26
CA ARG A 206 3.16 16.83 29.66
C ARG A 206 3.28 16.48 28.17
N THR A 207 4.46 16.64 27.57
CA THR A 207 4.74 16.10 26.24
C THR A 207 4.67 14.58 26.27
N THR A 208 4.20 13.96 25.19
CA THR A 208 3.98 12.51 25.16
C THR A 208 5.22 11.74 24.72
N ASN A 209 6.14 12.41 24.03
CA ASN A 209 7.30 11.81 23.38
C ASN A 209 8.59 12.45 23.90
N ASP A 210 9.70 11.72 23.77
CA ASP A 210 11.00 12.17 24.24
C ASP A 210 11.49 13.40 23.44
N LEU A 211 11.83 14.48 24.16
CA LEU A 211 12.41 15.68 23.57
C LEU A 211 13.88 15.45 23.24
N MET A 212 14.24 15.47 21.96
CA MET A 212 15.60 15.20 21.47
C MET A 212 16.44 16.48 21.36
N TYR A 213 15.83 17.57 20.92
CA TYR A 213 16.52 18.85 20.72
C TYR A 213 15.54 20.01 20.86
N LEU A 214 16.01 21.10 21.47
CA LEU A 214 15.24 22.31 21.69
C LEU A 214 16.12 23.52 21.43
N ARG A 215 15.69 24.37 20.50
CA ARG A 215 16.33 25.66 20.23
C ARG A 215 15.29 26.77 20.29
N MET A 216 15.54 27.76 21.13
CA MET A 216 14.76 28.98 21.18
C MET A 216 15.40 30.08 20.33
N SER A 217 14.61 31.08 19.96
CA SER A 217 15.05 32.12 19.04
C SER A 217 16.01 33.13 19.67
N THR A 218 15.79 33.51 20.93
CA THR A 218 16.53 34.57 21.62
C THR A 218 17.33 34.02 22.80
N ILE A 219 16.81 32.98 23.46
CA ILE A 219 17.47 32.34 24.59
C ILE A 219 18.57 31.38 24.09
N PRO A 220 19.79 31.47 24.64
CA PRO A 220 20.88 30.54 24.34
C PRO A 220 20.53 29.09 24.69
N PHE A 221 21.11 28.15 23.93
CA PHE A 221 20.92 26.72 24.14
C PHE A 221 21.34 26.28 25.55
N ASP A 222 22.51 26.74 26.04
CA ASP A 222 23.04 26.36 27.35
C ASP A 222 22.10 26.73 28.50
N THR A 223 21.48 27.91 28.42
CA THR A 223 20.51 28.38 29.42
C THR A 223 19.26 27.51 29.42
N THR A 224 18.79 27.13 28.23
CA THR A 224 17.62 26.26 28.07
C THR A 224 17.91 24.88 28.67
N THR A 225 19.05 24.28 28.35
CA THR A 225 19.50 22.99 28.90
C THR A 225 19.67 23.04 30.41
N GLN A 226 20.16 24.17 30.95
CA GLN A 226 20.27 24.35 32.40
C GLN A 226 18.89 24.36 33.08
N TRP A 227 17.87 24.99 32.50
CA TRP A 227 16.51 24.92 33.04
C TRP A 227 15.90 23.54 32.92
N LEU A 228 16.10 22.86 31.80
CA LEU A 228 15.63 21.49 31.60
C LEU A 228 16.23 20.52 32.62
N SER A 229 17.50 20.67 33.00
CA SER A 229 18.12 19.84 34.07
C SER A 229 17.46 20.01 35.45
N LYS A 230 16.73 21.11 35.67
CA LYS A 230 15.98 21.39 36.90
C LYS A 230 14.54 20.88 36.85
N VAL A 231 14.05 20.41 35.69
CA VAL A 231 12.71 19.84 35.56
C VAL A 231 12.58 18.62 36.46
N ARG A 232 11.42 18.48 37.10
CA ARG A 232 11.09 17.35 37.97
C ARG A 232 9.74 16.77 37.59
N PHE A 233 9.64 15.45 37.67
CA PHE A 233 8.45 14.70 37.32
C PHE A 233 7.75 14.14 38.57
N SER A 234 6.47 13.82 38.42
CA SER A 234 5.69 13.07 39.42
C SER A 234 5.36 11.70 38.85
N SER A 235 5.27 10.68 39.71
CA SER A 235 4.92 9.32 39.32
C SER A 235 3.48 9.23 38.78
N LEU A 236 3.21 8.20 37.98
CA LEU A 236 1.87 7.96 37.39
C LEU A 236 0.77 7.79 38.45
N ASP A 237 1.11 7.26 39.62
CA ASP A 237 0.17 7.09 40.74
C ASP A 237 0.03 8.34 41.61
N LEU A 238 0.73 9.44 41.26
CA LEU A 238 0.76 10.72 41.96
C LEU A 238 1.27 10.64 43.41
N LYS A 239 1.88 9.51 43.82
CA LYS A 239 2.36 9.30 45.20
C LYS A 239 3.79 9.76 45.41
N VAL A 240 4.60 9.78 44.36
CA VAL A 240 6.00 10.18 44.39
C VAL A 240 6.18 11.43 43.54
N ALA A 241 6.85 12.43 44.10
CA ALA A 241 7.23 13.66 43.42
C ALA A 241 8.76 13.76 43.33
N ASN A 242 9.26 14.67 42.50
CA ASN A 242 10.69 14.96 42.32
C ASN A 242 11.50 13.86 41.62
N LEU A 243 10.90 13.11 40.70
CA LEU A 243 11.64 12.22 39.81
C LEU A 243 12.48 13.03 38.82
N THR A 244 13.67 12.53 38.50
CA THR A 244 14.61 13.13 37.52
C THR A 244 14.38 12.63 36.09
N SER A 245 13.63 11.55 35.94
CA SER A 245 13.23 10.97 34.66
C SER A 245 11.72 10.91 34.53
N ASP A 246 11.23 11.02 33.30
CA ASP A 246 9.83 10.83 32.97
C ASP A 246 9.40 9.39 33.33
N PRO A 247 8.32 9.18 34.11
CA PRO A 247 7.86 7.85 34.48
C PRO A 247 7.23 7.06 33.33
N THR A 248 6.81 7.71 32.24
CA THR A 248 6.19 7.08 31.08
C THR A 248 7.21 6.61 30.05
N THR A 249 8.15 7.49 29.69
CA THR A 249 9.16 7.20 28.64
C THR A 249 10.57 6.95 29.19
N GLY A 250 10.83 7.30 30.45
CA GLY A 250 12.18 7.30 31.00
C GLY A 250 13.06 8.43 30.43
N TRP A 251 12.47 9.47 29.86
CA TRP A 251 13.22 10.62 29.33
C TRP A 251 13.95 11.36 30.44
N SER A 252 15.14 11.86 30.13
CA SER A 252 15.85 12.81 30.98
C SER A 252 16.61 13.81 30.10
N PRO A 253 16.93 15.01 30.61
CA PRO A 253 17.67 16.03 29.84
C PRO A 253 19.04 15.55 29.31
N ALA A 254 19.63 14.51 29.92
CA ALA A 254 20.88 13.92 29.46
C ALA A 254 20.76 13.16 28.13
N LYS A 255 19.54 12.79 27.70
CA LYS A 255 19.28 12.16 26.40
C LYS A 255 19.17 13.18 25.26
N MET A 256 19.20 14.48 25.55
CA MET A 256 19.13 15.52 24.51
C MET A 256 20.44 15.67 23.75
N HIS A 257 20.33 15.93 22.46
CA HIS A 257 21.47 16.25 21.60
C HIS A 257 21.84 17.73 21.71
N LEU A 258 23.12 18.03 21.48
CA LEU A 258 23.66 19.38 21.58
C LEU A 258 23.48 20.21 20.30
N SER A 259 23.29 19.56 19.16
CA SER A 259 23.15 20.21 17.85
C SER A 259 22.04 19.57 17.02
N GLU A 260 21.37 20.39 16.21
CA GLU A 260 20.38 19.94 15.22
C GLU A 260 21.01 18.96 14.22
N ASP A 261 22.26 19.20 13.82
CA ASP A 261 22.97 18.33 12.88
C ASP A 261 23.26 16.94 13.49
N ASP A 262 23.51 16.85 14.80
CA ASP A 262 23.75 15.57 15.48
C ASP A 262 22.47 14.71 15.53
N VAL A 263 21.32 15.33 15.76
CA VAL A 263 20.01 14.65 15.65
C VAL A 263 19.80 14.15 14.22
N LEU A 264 20.04 15.01 13.23
CA LEU A 264 19.88 14.68 11.81
C LEU A 264 20.95 13.75 11.26
N LEU A 265 22.01 13.43 12.02
CA LEU A 265 22.99 12.39 11.71
C LEU A 265 22.58 11.03 12.29
N ASN A 266 22.01 10.99 13.49
CA ASN A 266 21.64 9.73 14.15
C ASN A 266 20.24 9.22 13.80
N TYR A 267 19.29 10.13 13.54
CA TYR A 267 17.87 9.79 13.34
C TYR A 267 17.37 10.09 11.92
N ARG A 268 16.40 9.31 11.45
CA ARG A 268 15.72 9.58 10.18
C ARG A 268 14.77 10.76 10.36
N VAL A 269 14.61 11.59 9.33
CA VAL A 269 13.66 12.72 9.37
C VAL A 269 12.22 12.23 9.60
N THR A 270 11.90 11.02 9.15
CA THR A 270 10.59 10.37 9.38
C THR A 270 10.39 9.84 10.80
N ASP A 271 11.47 9.60 11.53
CA ASP A 271 11.44 9.07 12.91
C ASP A 271 11.35 10.22 13.94
N LEU A 272 11.39 11.47 13.46
CA LEU A 272 11.36 12.68 14.27
C LEU A 272 10.09 13.47 13.98
N ARG A 273 9.40 13.91 15.04
CA ARG A 273 8.38 14.94 14.94
C ARG A 273 9.03 16.29 15.21
N VAL A 274 8.92 17.21 14.25
CA VAL A 274 9.53 18.54 14.33
C VAL A 274 8.44 19.58 14.47
N ILE A 275 8.56 20.43 15.50
CA ILE A 275 7.70 21.60 15.68
C ILE A 275 8.56 22.83 15.43
N ARG A 276 8.28 23.54 14.34
CA ARG A 276 8.97 24.78 13.95
C ARG A 276 7.99 25.93 14.02
N VAL A 277 8.32 26.94 14.81
CA VAL A 277 7.52 28.17 14.95
C VAL A 277 8.38 29.33 14.50
N THR A 278 7.81 30.17 13.64
CA THR A 278 8.48 31.33 13.06
C THR A 278 7.67 32.58 13.36
N GLY A 279 8.35 33.65 13.78
CA GLY A 279 7.73 34.94 14.05
C GLY A 279 8.58 35.75 15.01
N CYS A 280 8.75 37.04 14.74
CA CYS A 280 9.39 37.92 15.71
C CYS A 280 8.31 38.60 16.55
N TYR A 281 8.53 38.67 17.85
CA TYR A 281 7.62 39.35 18.77
C TYR A 281 8.38 40.44 19.53
N SER A 282 7.68 41.52 19.83
CA SER A 282 8.15 42.55 20.74
C SER A 282 8.00 42.11 22.20
N THR A 283 8.55 42.89 23.12
CA THR A 283 8.36 42.72 24.57
C THR A 283 6.90 42.83 25.02
N GLU A 284 6.00 43.35 24.19
CA GLU A 284 4.55 43.40 24.46
C GLU A 284 3.79 42.24 23.82
N VAL A 285 4.48 41.19 23.34
CA VAL A 285 3.86 40.03 22.67
C VAL A 285 3.21 40.40 21.32
N ASN A 286 3.40 41.63 20.84
CA ASN A 286 2.93 42.05 19.52
C ASN A 286 3.87 41.53 18.42
N PRO A 287 3.33 40.96 17.31
CA PRO A 287 4.15 40.50 16.19
C PRO A 287 4.85 41.68 15.50
N VAL A 288 6.12 41.49 15.13
CA VAL A 288 6.97 42.51 14.51
C VAL A 288 7.54 41.99 13.20
N ALA A 289 7.54 42.83 12.16
CA ALA A 289 8.22 42.52 10.90
C ALA A 289 9.74 42.64 11.08
N SER A 290 10.49 41.58 10.74
CA SER A 290 11.96 41.57 10.84
C SER A 290 12.61 41.37 9.48
N ALA A 291 13.52 42.27 9.12
CA ALA A 291 14.28 42.22 7.87
C ALA A 291 15.38 41.13 7.86
N ASN A 292 15.82 40.67 9.03
CA ASN A 292 16.94 39.71 9.18
C ASN A 292 16.48 38.26 9.46
N GLY A 293 15.17 37.97 9.40
CA GLY A 293 14.60 36.63 9.16
C GLY A 293 14.80 35.52 10.21
N ASN A 294 15.63 35.68 11.25
CA ASN A 294 16.06 34.54 12.08
C ASN A 294 15.24 34.30 13.37
N CYS A 295 13.96 34.67 13.40
CA CYS A 295 13.09 34.42 14.56
C CYS A 295 12.41 33.05 14.50
N THR A 296 13.19 31.99 14.66
CA THR A 296 12.68 30.61 14.55
C THR A 296 13.02 29.83 15.82
N SER A 297 12.02 29.26 16.46
CA SER A 297 12.20 28.24 17.50
C SER A 297 11.90 26.85 16.92
N VAL A 298 12.66 25.85 17.34
CA VAL A 298 12.52 24.48 16.85
C VAL A 298 12.59 23.49 18.01
N ALA A 299 11.69 22.50 18.00
CA ALA A 299 11.71 21.36 18.91
C ALA A 299 11.64 20.05 18.10
N TYR A 300 12.43 19.05 18.50
CA TYR A 300 12.44 17.71 17.92
C TYR A 300 12.00 16.68 18.97
N PHE A 301 11.07 15.82 18.59
CA PHE A 301 10.58 14.72 19.39
C PHE A 301 10.88 13.38 18.71
N ASP A 302 11.21 12.37 19.50
CA ASP A 302 11.36 10.99 19.01
C ASP A 302 9.98 10.32 18.88
N ILE A 303 9.64 9.90 17.66
CA ILE A 303 8.41 9.16 17.33
C ILE A 303 8.73 7.79 16.71
N GLN A 304 9.95 7.28 16.90
CA GLN A 304 10.40 6.07 16.23
C GLN A 304 9.52 4.86 16.57
N ASP A 305 9.05 4.75 17.82
CA ASP A 305 8.19 3.65 18.24
C ASP A 305 6.80 3.72 17.59
N ASP A 306 6.24 4.92 17.44
CA ASP A 306 4.97 5.15 16.74
C ASP A 306 5.09 4.75 15.25
N ILE A 307 6.20 5.15 14.62
CA ILE A 307 6.48 4.86 13.21
C ILE A 307 6.73 3.36 12.98
N LYS A 308 7.46 2.70 13.90
CA LYS A 308 7.65 1.24 13.87
C LYS A 308 6.34 0.50 14.07
N ALA A 309 5.49 0.93 15.00
CA ALA A 309 4.18 0.33 15.23
C ALA A 309 3.27 0.50 13.99
N ALA A 310 3.26 1.69 13.39
CA ALA A 310 2.53 1.95 12.17
C ALA A 310 3.05 1.12 10.98
N ALA A 311 4.36 0.93 10.84
CA ALA A 311 4.96 0.08 9.82
C ALA A 311 4.57 -1.40 10.02
N LYS A 312 4.59 -1.92 11.26
CA LYS A 312 4.12 -3.27 11.57
C LYS A 312 2.64 -3.47 11.19
N ALA A 313 1.78 -2.50 11.53
CA ALA A 313 0.37 -2.55 11.15
C ALA A 313 0.16 -2.49 9.63
N SER A 314 0.97 -1.69 8.92
CA SER A 314 0.98 -1.61 7.45
C SER A 314 1.36 -2.94 6.80
N MET A 315 2.39 -3.62 7.33
CA MET A 315 2.79 -4.95 6.86
C MET A 315 1.66 -5.96 7.03
N ILE A 316 1.05 -6.02 8.21
CA ILE A 316 -0.07 -6.94 8.50
C ILE A 316 -1.25 -6.67 7.57
N LYS A 317 -1.61 -5.39 7.39
CA LYS A 317 -2.68 -4.96 6.48
C LYS A 317 -2.39 -5.41 5.04
N SER A 318 -1.15 -5.24 4.57
CA SER A 318 -0.74 -5.61 3.20
C SER A 318 -0.80 -7.12 2.98
N VAL A 319 -0.35 -7.93 3.95
CA VAL A 319 -0.45 -9.39 3.90
C VAL A 319 -1.91 -9.85 3.93
N PHE A 320 -2.74 -9.24 4.77
CA PHE A 320 -4.17 -9.54 4.84
C PHE A 320 -4.87 -9.25 3.50
N VAL A 321 -4.65 -8.07 2.93
CA VAL A 321 -5.20 -7.71 1.61
C VAL A 321 -4.71 -8.70 0.55
N MET A 322 -3.43 -9.09 0.56
CA MET A 322 -2.90 -10.10 -0.34
C MET A 322 -3.63 -11.43 -0.25
N PHE A 323 -3.83 -11.92 0.97
CA PHE A 323 -4.53 -13.15 1.20
C PHE A 323 -5.99 -13.07 0.70
N VAL A 324 -6.71 -12.01 1.05
CA VAL A 324 -8.11 -11.80 0.62
C VAL A 324 -8.23 -11.72 -0.90
N LEU A 325 -7.32 -11.04 -1.58
CA LEU A 325 -7.35 -10.92 -3.04
C LEU A 325 -7.03 -12.22 -3.75
N ILE A 326 -6.05 -12.97 -3.25
CA ILE A 326 -5.73 -14.29 -3.80
C ILE A 326 -6.89 -15.25 -3.56
N ALA A 327 -7.44 -15.30 -2.35
CA ALA A 327 -8.55 -16.17 -1.99
C ALA A 327 -9.82 -15.83 -2.79
N SER A 328 -10.17 -14.56 -2.91
CA SER A 328 -11.32 -14.10 -3.70
C SER A 328 -11.14 -14.37 -5.18
N SER A 329 -9.94 -14.14 -5.75
CA SER A 329 -9.64 -14.49 -7.14
C SER A 329 -9.79 -16.00 -7.38
N ILE A 330 -9.26 -16.84 -6.49
CA ILE A 330 -9.37 -18.30 -6.61
C ILE A 330 -10.83 -18.75 -6.50
N SER A 331 -11.55 -18.22 -5.51
CA SER A 331 -12.97 -18.54 -5.30
C SER A 331 -13.79 -18.15 -6.54
N PHE A 332 -13.59 -16.95 -7.05
CA PHE A 332 -14.30 -16.45 -8.22
C PHE A 332 -14.00 -17.28 -9.48
N VAL A 333 -12.73 -17.58 -9.76
CA VAL A 333 -12.35 -18.39 -10.92
C VAL A 333 -12.94 -19.80 -10.84
N ARG A 334 -12.92 -20.42 -9.65
CA ARG A 334 -13.53 -21.75 -9.44
C ARG A 334 -15.04 -21.73 -9.67
N VAL A 335 -15.72 -20.71 -9.15
CA VAL A 335 -17.17 -20.54 -9.33
C VAL A 335 -17.52 -20.31 -10.80
N ALA A 336 -16.81 -19.41 -11.49
CA ALA A 336 -17.02 -19.16 -12.91
C ALA A 336 -16.77 -20.43 -13.76
N ARG A 337 -15.72 -21.19 -13.43
CA ARG A 337 -15.41 -22.47 -14.10
C ARG A 337 -16.55 -23.48 -13.94
N LYS A 338 -16.99 -23.74 -12.70
CA LYS A 338 -18.03 -24.73 -12.43
C LYS A 338 -19.41 -24.36 -13.01
N ILE A 339 -19.77 -23.07 -12.98
CA ILE A 339 -21.12 -22.63 -13.39
C ILE A 339 -21.22 -22.39 -14.90
N VAL A 340 -20.16 -21.87 -15.54
CA VAL A 340 -20.23 -21.39 -16.93
C VAL A 340 -19.31 -22.19 -17.86
N LEU A 341 -18.08 -22.50 -17.46
CA LEU A 341 -17.10 -23.09 -18.36
C LEU A 341 -17.33 -24.59 -18.58
N ASP A 342 -17.42 -25.35 -17.49
CA ASP A 342 -17.55 -26.81 -17.55
C ASP A 342 -18.80 -27.24 -18.35
N PRO A 343 -19.99 -26.60 -18.20
CA PRO A 343 -21.15 -26.93 -19.01
C PRO A 343 -20.97 -26.58 -20.50
N ILE A 344 -20.28 -25.47 -20.84
CA ILE A 344 -20.04 -25.10 -22.24
C ILE A 344 -19.09 -26.10 -22.90
N GLU A 345 -18.05 -26.54 -22.20
CA GLU A 345 -17.12 -27.58 -22.69
C GLU A 345 -17.86 -28.91 -22.93
N ARG A 346 -18.75 -29.31 -22.02
CA ARG A 346 -19.61 -30.51 -22.21
C ARG A 346 -20.57 -30.37 -23.38
N MET A 347 -21.20 -29.22 -23.55
CA MET A 347 -22.08 -28.95 -24.69
C MET A 347 -21.30 -28.99 -26.01
N MET A 348 -20.13 -28.35 -26.07
CA MET A 348 -19.29 -28.32 -27.27
C MET A 348 -18.76 -29.71 -27.62
N ALA A 349 -18.30 -30.47 -26.62
CA ALA A 349 -17.90 -31.87 -26.80
C ALA A 349 -19.07 -32.73 -27.29
N THR A 350 -20.29 -32.48 -26.80
CA THR A 350 -21.49 -33.19 -27.27
C THR A 350 -21.78 -32.87 -28.74
N VAL A 351 -21.74 -31.59 -29.14
CA VAL A 351 -21.95 -31.17 -30.53
C VAL A 351 -20.92 -31.79 -31.47
N HIS A 352 -19.64 -31.72 -31.12
CA HIS A 352 -18.57 -32.30 -31.94
C HIS A 352 -18.68 -33.83 -32.03
N ARG A 353 -19.13 -34.49 -30.96
CA ARG A 353 -19.38 -35.94 -30.99
C ARG A 353 -20.58 -36.30 -31.87
N LEU A 354 -21.61 -35.45 -31.93
CA LEU A 354 -22.76 -35.65 -32.81
C LEU A 354 -22.42 -35.43 -34.29
N GLU A 355 -21.50 -34.52 -34.57
CA GLU A 355 -20.92 -34.31 -35.90
C GLU A 355 -20.17 -35.57 -36.38
N LEU A 356 -19.32 -36.14 -35.52
CA LEU A 356 -18.53 -37.34 -35.86
C LEU A 356 -19.37 -38.62 -35.90
N ASN A 357 -20.32 -38.77 -34.98
CA ASN A 357 -21.18 -39.94 -34.91
C ASN A 357 -22.53 -39.59 -34.23
N PRO A 358 -23.59 -39.34 -35.01
CA PRO A 358 -24.89 -38.95 -34.46
C PRO A 358 -25.59 -40.08 -33.69
N LEU A 359 -25.13 -41.34 -33.81
CA LEU A 359 -25.62 -42.50 -33.05
C LEU A 359 -24.88 -42.73 -31.72
N ALA A 360 -23.86 -41.91 -31.40
CA ALA A 360 -23.08 -42.07 -30.19
C ALA A 360 -23.96 -41.89 -28.93
N LYS A 361 -24.17 -42.98 -28.19
CA LYS A 361 -24.98 -43.01 -26.96
C LYS A 361 -24.41 -42.06 -25.92
N HIS A 362 -25.18 -41.05 -25.52
CA HIS A 362 -24.76 -40.06 -24.51
C HIS A 362 -24.57 -40.78 -23.18
N THR A 363 -23.32 -40.90 -22.71
CA THR A 363 -23.03 -41.43 -21.39
C THR A 363 -23.40 -40.34 -20.40
N THR A 364 -24.52 -40.54 -19.70
CA THR A 364 -25.00 -39.73 -18.58
C THR A 364 -23.96 -39.74 -17.46
N VAL A 365 -22.93 -38.91 -17.56
CA VAL A 365 -21.92 -38.75 -16.52
C VAL A 365 -22.18 -37.37 -15.92
N GLU A 366 -22.56 -37.38 -14.63
CA GLU A 366 -22.85 -36.26 -13.71
C GLU A 366 -24.29 -35.71 -13.64
N GLN A 367 -25.25 -36.58 -13.33
CA GLN A 367 -26.65 -36.19 -13.07
C GLN A 367 -26.87 -35.28 -11.85
N ASP A 368 -25.99 -35.29 -10.84
CA ASP A 368 -26.23 -34.53 -9.61
C ASP A 368 -25.89 -33.04 -9.77
N ASP A 369 -24.74 -32.71 -10.36
CA ASP A 369 -24.37 -31.31 -10.62
C ASP A 369 -25.32 -30.64 -11.64
N GLN A 370 -25.79 -31.40 -12.63
CA GLN A 370 -26.71 -30.93 -13.65
C GLN A 370 -28.14 -30.71 -13.11
N LYS A 371 -28.62 -31.56 -12.20
CA LYS A 371 -29.88 -31.35 -11.48
C LYS A 371 -29.81 -30.12 -10.58
N LEU A 372 -28.72 -29.97 -9.83
CA LEU A 372 -28.52 -28.83 -8.94
C LEU A 372 -28.47 -27.52 -9.73
N ALA A 373 -27.77 -27.50 -10.87
CA ALA A 373 -27.68 -26.32 -11.74
C ALA A 373 -29.03 -25.95 -12.38
N LYS A 374 -29.85 -26.96 -12.70
CA LYS A 374 -31.19 -26.78 -13.23
C LYS A 374 -32.19 -26.30 -12.17
N GLU A 375 -32.09 -26.79 -10.94
CA GLU A 375 -32.86 -26.28 -9.79
C GLU A 375 -32.47 -24.84 -9.43
N GLN A 376 -31.20 -24.48 -9.60
CA GLN A 376 -30.70 -23.11 -9.42
C GLN A 376 -31.02 -22.18 -10.60
N GLY A 377 -31.65 -22.69 -11.68
CA GLY A 377 -32.15 -21.88 -12.79
C GLY A 377 -31.08 -21.37 -13.75
N PHE A 378 -29.91 -22.03 -13.84
CA PHE A 378 -28.89 -21.62 -14.82
C PHE A 378 -29.34 -21.93 -16.25
N GLU A 379 -29.30 -20.92 -17.12
CA GLU A 379 -29.64 -21.05 -18.54
C GLU A 379 -28.74 -22.07 -19.26
N THR A 380 -27.47 -22.18 -18.86
CA THR A 380 -26.51 -23.14 -19.42
C THR A 380 -26.94 -24.59 -19.18
N ALA A 381 -27.48 -24.90 -18.00
CA ALA A 381 -28.00 -26.24 -17.69
C ALA A 381 -29.29 -26.55 -18.47
N LEU A 382 -30.11 -25.53 -18.75
CA LEU A 382 -31.27 -25.67 -19.62
C LEU A 382 -30.84 -25.96 -21.06
N LEU A 383 -29.89 -25.19 -21.59
CA LEU A 383 -29.34 -25.38 -22.94
C LEU A 383 -28.72 -26.76 -23.10
N GLU A 384 -27.91 -27.21 -22.15
CA GLU A 384 -27.31 -28.55 -22.16
C GLU A 384 -28.39 -29.65 -22.20
N SER A 385 -29.42 -29.54 -21.36
CA SER A 385 -30.55 -30.48 -21.36
C SER A 385 -31.36 -30.42 -22.67
N THR A 386 -31.47 -29.26 -23.31
CA THR A 386 -32.12 -29.17 -24.63
C THR A 386 -31.28 -29.84 -25.72
N LEU A 387 -29.95 -29.70 -25.65
CA LEU A 387 -29.02 -30.29 -26.61
C LEU A 387 -29.00 -31.81 -26.51
N GLU A 388 -29.04 -32.35 -25.28
CA GLU A 388 -29.24 -33.78 -25.02
C GLU A 388 -30.54 -34.29 -25.65
N LYS A 389 -31.66 -33.57 -25.46
CA LYS A 389 -32.96 -33.96 -26.05
C LYS A 389 -32.94 -33.93 -27.57
N ILE A 390 -32.31 -32.92 -28.17
CA ILE A 390 -32.13 -32.83 -29.63
C ILE A 390 -31.32 -34.03 -30.12
N SER A 391 -30.23 -34.38 -29.43
CA SER A 391 -29.40 -35.53 -29.77
C SER A 391 -30.17 -36.85 -29.72
N ALA A 392 -31.00 -37.05 -28.70
CA ALA A 392 -31.84 -38.23 -28.56
C ALA A 392 -32.91 -38.28 -29.65
N LEU A 393 -33.52 -37.13 -29.97
CA LEU A 393 -34.52 -37.03 -31.04
C LEU A 393 -33.90 -37.32 -32.41
N MET A 394 -32.67 -36.87 -32.66
CA MET A 394 -31.93 -37.15 -33.89
C MET A 394 -31.64 -38.64 -34.05
N GLN A 395 -31.24 -39.33 -32.97
CA GLN A 395 -31.00 -40.78 -33.01
C GLN A 395 -32.27 -41.56 -33.37
N VAL A 396 -33.41 -41.16 -32.80
CA VAL A 396 -34.70 -41.82 -33.05
C VAL A 396 -35.26 -41.45 -34.43
N GLY A 397 -35.11 -40.19 -34.86
CA GLY A 397 -35.68 -39.68 -36.10
C GLY A 397 -34.93 -40.09 -37.37
N PHE A 398 -33.60 -40.18 -37.32
CA PHE A 398 -32.77 -40.49 -38.50
C PHE A 398 -32.26 -41.94 -38.53
N GLY A 399 -32.23 -42.63 -37.38
CA GLY A 399 -31.79 -44.02 -37.28
C GLY A 399 -30.39 -44.27 -37.85
N ALA A 400 -30.05 -45.53 -38.11
CA ALA A 400 -28.74 -45.92 -38.63
C ALA A 400 -28.46 -45.40 -40.05
N ALA A 401 -29.51 -45.23 -40.87
CA ALA A 401 -29.38 -44.87 -42.28
C ALA A 401 -29.26 -43.34 -42.52
N GLY A 402 -29.92 -42.50 -41.71
CA GLY A 402 -29.84 -41.05 -41.82
C GLY A 402 -28.65 -40.43 -41.08
N ALA A 403 -28.07 -41.17 -40.14
CA ALA A 403 -26.88 -40.79 -39.38
C ALA A 403 -25.68 -40.42 -40.29
N ASP A 404 -25.38 -41.23 -41.30
CA ASP A 404 -24.26 -40.98 -42.22
C ASP A 404 -24.47 -39.72 -43.09
N ILE A 405 -25.71 -39.40 -43.45
CA ILE A 405 -26.04 -38.20 -44.24
C ILE A 405 -25.89 -36.94 -43.38
N ILE A 406 -26.35 -36.99 -42.13
CA ILE A 406 -26.24 -35.86 -41.21
C ILE A 406 -24.80 -35.61 -40.78
N GLY A 407 -24.03 -36.65 -40.45
CA GLY A 407 -22.61 -36.49 -40.12
C GLY A 407 -21.83 -35.82 -41.27
N LYS A 408 -22.09 -36.23 -42.52
CA LYS A 408 -21.51 -35.59 -43.72
C LYS A 408 -21.91 -34.14 -43.90
N ASN A 409 -23.16 -33.76 -43.61
CA ASN A 409 -23.65 -32.39 -43.77
C ASN A 409 -23.27 -31.47 -42.59
N MET A 410 -23.16 -32.01 -41.38
CA MET A 410 -22.74 -31.25 -40.19
C MET A 410 -21.22 -31.00 -40.18
N GLY A 411 -20.42 -31.97 -40.64
CA GLY A 411 -18.96 -31.82 -40.74
C GLY A 411 -18.48 -31.06 -41.99
N ALA A 412 -19.37 -30.72 -42.90
CA ALA A 412 -19.05 -29.87 -44.07
C ALA A 412 -19.06 -28.36 -43.74
N GLY A 413 -19.26 -27.98 -42.47
CA GLY A 413 -19.44 -26.60 -42.01
C GLY A 413 -18.18 -25.90 -41.48
N GLU A 414 -16.98 -26.46 -41.66
CA GLU A 414 -15.72 -25.73 -41.42
C GLU A 414 -15.44 -24.65 -42.48
#